data_AF-A0A922HPI5-F1
#
_entry.id   AF-A0A922HPI5-F1
#
_cell.length_a   1.000
_cell.length_b   1.000
_cell.length_c   1.000
_cell.angle_alpha   90.00
_cell.angle_beta   90.00
_cell.angle_gamma   90.00
#
_symmetry.space_group_name_H-M   'P 1'
#
loop_
_entity.id
_entity.type
_entity.pdbx_description
1 polymer ?
#
loop_
_entity_poly.entity_id
_entity_poly.type
_entity_poly.pdbx_seq_one_letter_code
_entity_poly.pdbx_strand_id
1 'polypeptide(L)'
;MAFKPQESTTASSLTLTNNQQSPGSMVSITIDDNNNSDQSKKFKFFPYIFSCCGFQQFINSKRINSIDILYAIGSLLAVLGCVWQLIDVSRIYFAYDTNVNVMFERETAVEIPGVTICMDLFKVANEEYLEEHYSKQLKQFVEYEEKEDKYGAYEKLFKNLTLYEILNNATHSSETIFNECRVIKPIAFEDHEKDDYINCTLISSIHESINDARKCFSIGLQLKNESDDLFHIDHDITIRDNGFPLYEIGLFNKYIDSPMIFMHSRMIPFLGFIGGQTNGFRVNNTRSSFQLFNYVKTINDLLEPPFKSNCRHYEEIGYKSLMHCMNHCKSDFFIHNYGGQHGDVPTDNSYNLHLYFAPSNYKEDKNLDKIMSKKCLATCSKRQECHSEFYTISMMDDIERKPLQNLYEFDVYFSTTANTHYKHQPRMEFVEFICFYASTISLWFGFSIVAFSRSVVHLIHQNSLAKAKRNSSISGIDQKNPNDNSKLEIM
;
A
#
# COMPACT_ATOMS: atom_id res chain seq x y z
N MET A 1 -27.46 -4.83 46.76
CA MET A 1 -26.41 -5.84 46.62
C MET A 1 -25.16 -5.12 46.18
N ALA A 2 -24.23 -4.87 47.12
CA ALA A 2 -23.06 -4.05 46.91
C ALA A 2 -21.86 -4.93 46.60
N PHE A 3 -21.30 -4.79 45.40
CA PHE A 3 -20.04 -5.42 45.02
C PHE A 3 -18.89 -4.47 45.33
N LYS A 4 -18.04 -4.88 46.27
CA LYS A 4 -16.70 -4.32 46.53
C LYS A 4 -15.76 -4.76 45.39
N PRO A 5 -14.88 -3.89 44.86
CA PRO A 5 -13.77 -4.33 44.05
C PRO A 5 -12.61 -4.79 44.96
N GLN A 6 -12.01 -5.92 44.59
CA GLN A 6 -10.80 -6.47 45.19
C GLN A 6 -9.58 -5.74 44.61
N GLU A 7 -8.80 -5.12 45.47
CA GLU A 7 -7.44 -4.67 45.17
C GLU A 7 -6.52 -5.89 45.00
N SER A 8 -5.89 -6.03 43.83
CA SER A 8 -4.75 -6.93 43.63
C SER A 8 -3.50 -6.14 43.32
N THR A 9 -2.71 -5.92 44.36
CA THR A 9 -1.32 -5.46 44.31
C THR A 9 -0.42 -6.61 43.86
N THR A 10 0.10 -6.52 42.64
CA THR A 10 1.31 -7.26 42.24
C THR A 10 2.27 -6.30 41.56
N ALA A 11 3.13 -5.69 42.38
CA ALA A 11 4.34 -5.03 41.94
C ALA A 11 5.28 -6.08 41.34
N SER A 12 5.45 -6.04 40.03
CA SER A 12 6.48 -6.79 39.32
C SER A 12 7.52 -5.78 38.85
N SER A 13 8.59 -5.64 39.61
CA SER A 13 9.78 -4.89 39.24
C SER A 13 10.47 -5.59 38.07
N LEU A 14 10.25 -5.10 36.85
CA LEU A 14 11.07 -5.47 35.69
C LEU A 14 12.29 -4.55 35.65
N THR A 15 13.37 -5.03 36.25
CA THR A 15 14.73 -4.60 35.93
C THR A 15 14.98 -4.84 34.44
N LEU A 16 14.98 -3.76 33.66
CA LEU A 16 15.50 -3.70 32.31
C LEU A 16 17.03 -3.93 32.36
N THR A 17 17.43 -5.19 32.29
CA THR A 17 18.79 -5.55 31.92
C THR A 17 19.00 -5.19 30.46
N ASN A 18 19.83 -4.17 30.25
CA ASN A 18 20.46 -3.80 28.99
C ASN A 18 21.11 -5.05 28.35
N ASN A 19 20.42 -5.68 27.41
CA ASN A 19 21.02 -6.57 26.42
C ASN A 19 20.93 -5.86 25.07
N GLN A 20 21.99 -5.13 24.73
CA GLN A 20 22.33 -4.83 23.34
C GLN A 20 22.62 -6.16 22.64
N GLN A 21 21.56 -6.81 22.14
CA GLN A 21 21.69 -7.75 21.04
C GLN A 21 21.68 -6.94 19.75
N SER A 22 22.88 -6.72 19.24
CA SER A 22 23.16 -6.35 17.87
C SER A 22 22.34 -7.21 16.91
N PRO A 23 21.63 -6.63 15.92
CA PRO A 23 21.05 -7.42 14.86
C PRO A 23 22.18 -8.04 14.05
N GLY A 24 22.12 -9.37 13.97
CA GLY A 24 23.08 -10.23 13.32
C GLY A 24 23.44 -9.74 11.92
N SER A 25 24.74 -9.84 11.69
CA SER A 25 25.42 -9.69 10.41
C SER A 25 24.58 -10.21 9.24
N MET A 26 24.39 -9.35 8.24
CA MET A 26 24.29 -9.81 6.85
C MET A 26 25.42 -10.81 6.62
N VAL A 27 25.03 -11.99 6.14
CA VAL A 27 25.89 -13.06 5.67
C VAL A 27 26.91 -12.47 4.69
N SER A 28 28.10 -12.15 5.17
CA SER A 28 29.26 -11.98 4.32
C SER A 28 29.63 -13.38 3.83
N ILE A 29 29.36 -13.65 2.56
CA ILE A 29 29.90 -14.81 1.88
C ILE A 29 31.42 -14.57 1.81
N THR A 30 32.15 -15.06 2.81
CA THR A 30 33.59 -15.21 2.75
C THR A 30 33.89 -16.28 1.70
N ILE A 31 34.42 -15.83 0.57
CA ILE A 31 35.03 -16.70 -0.43
C ILE A 31 36.37 -17.13 0.18
N ASP A 32 36.38 -18.34 0.75
CA ASP A 32 37.59 -19.02 1.18
C ASP A 32 38.41 -19.38 -0.08
N ASP A 33 39.38 -18.53 -0.39
CA ASP A 33 40.52 -18.89 -1.22
C ASP A 33 41.50 -19.70 -0.38
N ASN A 34 41.42 -21.03 -0.45
CA ASN A 34 42.59 -21.87 -0.22
C ASN A 34 42.51 -23.22 -0.93
N ASN A 35 43.31 -23.31 -2.00
CA ASN A 35 44.06 -24.47 -2.49
C ASN A 35 43.80 -25.82 -1.79
N ASN A 36 43.25 -26.78 -2.54
CA ASN A 36 44.10 -27.82 -3.11
C ASN A 36 43.32 -28.72 -4.08
N SER A 37 43.86 -28.79 -5.30
CA SER A 37 43.96 -29.98 -6.14
C SER A 37 43.07 -31.18 -5.77
N ASP A 38 41.90 -31.29 -6.37
CA ASP A 38 41.54 -32.59 -6.95
C ASP A 38 40.43 -32.52 -8.00
N GLN A 39 40.67 -33.27 -9.06
CA GLN A 39 39.73 -33.74 -10.08
C GLN A 39 38.89 -32.70 -10.84
N SER A 40 39.48 -32.30 -11.97
CA SER A 40 38.80 -32.01 -13.23
C SER A 40 37.82 -33.13 -13.66
N LYS A 41 36.66 -33.23 -13.00
CA LYS A 41 35.47 -33.81 -13.63
C LYS A 41 34.99 -32.81 -14.67
N LYS A 42 35.69 -32.77 -15.81
CA LYS A 42 35.24 -32.11 -17.03
C LYS A 42 33.80 -32.55 -17.27
N PHE A 43 32.87 -31.65 -17.01
CA PHE A 43 31.44 -31.83 -17.29
C PHE A 43 31.30 -32.22 -18.77
N LYS A 44 31.15 -33.52 -19.05
CA LYS A 44 30.89 -34.07 -20.38
C LYS A 44 29.44 -33.81 -20.82
N PHE A 45 28.89 -32.65 -20.49
CA PHE A 45 27.52 -32.26 -20.86
C PHE A 45 27.48 -31.66 -22.28
N PHE A 46 28.56 -30.99 -22.69
CA PHE A 46 28.67 -30.41 -24.03
C PHE A 46 28.51 -31.40 -25.21
N PRO A 47 29.10 -32.61 -25.21
CA PRO A 47 28.92 -33.52 -26.35
C PRO A 47 27.48 -34.00 -26.54
N TYR A 48 26.64 -34.03 -25.49
CA TYR A 48 25.25 -34.48 -25.61
C TYR A 48 24.32 -33.41 -26.18
N ILE A 49 24.52 -32.14 -25.81
CA ILE A 49 23.74 -31.03 -26.41
C ILE A 49 24.08 -30.90 -27.90
N PHE A 50 25.35 -31.05 -28.28
CA PHE A 50 25.75 -31.04 -29.69
C PHE A 50 25.33 -32.29 -30.48
N SER A 51 25.15 -33.44 -29.81
CA SER A 51 24.60 -34.65 -30.42
C SER A 51 23.12 -34.49 -30.82
N CYS A 52 22.34 -33.67 -30.11
CA CYS A 52 20.92 -33.46 -30.42
C CYS A 52 20.68 -32.47 -31.57
N CYS A 53 21.63 -31.57 -31.87
CA CYS A 53 21.49 -30.56 -32.92
C CYS A 53 22.00 -31.03 -34.31
N GLY A 54 22.19 -32.33 -34.55
CA GLY A 54 22.57 -32.87 -35.86
C GLY A 54 24.01 -32.58 -36.31
N PHE A 55 24.80 -31.85 -35.53
CA PHE A 55 26.19 -31.47 -35.89
C PHE A 55 27.16 -32.66 -35.94
N GLN A 56 26.84 -33.78 -35.30
CA GLN A 56 27.74 -34.93 -35.23
C GLN A 56 27.89 -35.67 -36.58
N GLN A 57 26.93 -35.52 -37.51
CA GLN A 57 27.05 -36.05 -38.87
C GLN A 57 28.00 -35.23 -39.76
N PHE A 58 28.20 -33.94 -39.47
CA PHE A 58 29.07 -33.07 -40.27
C PHE A 58 30.56 -33.42 -40.12
N ILE A 59 30.96 -33.97 -38.97
CA ILE A 59 32.38 -34.24 -38.68
C ILE A 59 32.92 -35.46 -39.46
N ASN A 60 32.05 -36.38 -39.90
CA ASN A 60 32.47 -37.63 -40.54
C ASN A 60 32.12 -37.79 -42.03
N SER A 61 31.41 -36.84 -42.65
CA SER A 61 31.01 -36.96 -44.06
C SER A 61 32.00 -36.27 -45.01
N LYS A 62 32.59 -37.04 -45.93
CA LYS A 62 33.57 -36.58 -46.95
C LYS A 62 32.96 -35.78 -48.11
N ARG A 63 31.62 -35.66 -48.19
CA ARG A 63 30.90 -34.82 -49.15
C ARG A 63 29.72 -34.17 -48.44
N ILE A 64 29.75 -32.84 -48.34
CA ILE A 64 28.66 -32.04 -47.78
C ILE A 64 27.75 -31.62 -48.94
N ASN A 65 26.46 -31.95 -48.88
CA ASN A 65 25.51 -31.45 -49.87
C ASN A 65 25.13 -30.00 -49.52
N SER A 66 24.88 -29.16 -50.52
CA SER A 66 24.44 -27.77 -50.34
C SER A 66 23.18 -27.65 -49.47
N ILE A 67 22.30 -28.64 -49.53
CA ILE A 67 21.07 -28.74 -48.72
C ILE A 67 21.40 -28.88 -47.23
N ASP A 68 22.42 -29.68 -46.88
CA ASP A 68 22.83 -29.89 -45.48
C ASP A 68 23.36 -28.57 -44.88
N ILE A 69 24.11 -27.81 -45.68
CA ILE A 69 24.62 -26.47 -45.30
C ILE A 69 23.45 -25.51 -45.03
N LEU A 70 22.45 -25.49 -45.91
CA LEU A 70 21.27 -24.64 -45.74
C LEU A 70 20.50 -24.98 -44.46
N TYR A 71 20.37 -26.27 -44.13
CA TYR A 71 19.74 -26.70 -42.88
C TYR A 71 20.56 -26.33 -41.65
N ALA A 72 21.88 -26.49 -41.69
CA ALA A 72 22.76 -26.08 -40.59
C ALA A 72 22.65 -24.57 -40.33
N ILE A 73 22.63 -23.75 -41.39
CA ILE A 73 22.43 -22.30 -41.30
C ILE A 73 21.02 -21.99 -40.74
N GLY A 74 19.98 -22.62 -41.26
CA GLY A 74 18.61 -22.43 -40.79
C GLY A 74 18.43 -22.80 -39.32
N SER A 75 19.02 -23.92 -38.87
CA SER A 75 19.01 -24.33 -37.47
C SER A 75 19.79 -23.38 -36.58
N LEU A 76 20.94 -22.87 -37.03
CA LEU A 76 21.71 -21.87 -36.29
C LEU A 76 20.90 -20.58 -36.13
N LEU A 77 20.28 -20.10 -37.21
CA LEU A 77 19.40 -18.92 -37.16
C LEU A 77 18.20 -19.15 -36.24
N ALA A 78 17.61 -20.35 -36.23
CA ALA A 78 16.50 -20.69 -35.34
C ALA A 78 16.92 -20.69 -33.87
N VAL A 79 18.09 -21.24 -33.54
CA VAL A 79 18.63 -21.22 -32.17
C VAL A 79 18.97 -19.80 -31.74
N LEU A 80 19.63 -19.01 -32.60
CA LEU A 80 19.95 -17.61 -32.30
C LEU A 80 18.69 -16.76 -32.13
N GLY A 81 17.69 -16.94 -33.00
CA GLY A 81 16.39 -16.28 -32.90
C GLY A 81 15.65 -16.66 -31.62
N CYS A 82 15.67 -17.95 -31.23
CA CYS A 82 15.10 -18.43 -29.98
C CYS A 82 15.79 -17.78 -28.77
N VAL A 83 17.11 -17.86 -28.68
CA VAL A 83 17.88 -17.25 -27.57
C VAL A 83 17.63 -15.75 -27.50
N TRP A 84 17.62 -15.05 -28.63
CA TRP A 84 17.35 -13.62 -28.68
C TRP A 84 15.96 -13.27 -28.14
N GLN A 85 14.92 -13.98 -28.60
CA GLN A 85 13.55 -13.76 -28.14
C GLN A 85 13.36 -14.11 -26.65
N LEU A 86 13.99 -15.18 -26.17
CA LEU A 86 13.97 -15.54 -24.75
C LEU A 86 14.64 -14.48 -23.88
N ILE A 87 15.76 -13.91 -24.33
CA ILE A 87 16.42 -12.78 -23.64
C ILE A 87 15.51 -11.57 -23.60
N ASP A 88 14.82 -11.26 -24.71
CA ASP A 88 13.91 -10.12 -24.79
C ASP A 88 12.72 -10.25 -23.82
N VAL A 89 12.06 -11.42 -23.82
CA VAL A 89 10.98 -11.72 -22.87
C VAL A 89 11.50 -11.70 -21.42
N SER A 90 12.69 -12.24 -21.17
CA SER A 90 13.31 -12.20 -19.84
C SER A 90 13.58 -10.76 -19.38
N ARG A 91 14.02 -9.86 -20.28
CA ARG A 91 14.22 -8.44 -19.95
C ARG A 91 12.92 -7.76 -19.54
N ILE A 92 11.81 -8.06 -20.23
CA ILE A 92 10.49 -7.51 -19.88
C ILE A 92 10.05 -8.01 -18.50
N TYR A 93 10.19 -9.31 -18.25
CA TYR A 93 9.80 -9.91 -16.97
C TYR A 93 10.66 -9.38 -15.80
N PHE A 94 11.99 -9.40 -15.95
CA PHE A 94 12.92 -8.94 -14.91
C PHE A 94 13.06 -7.41 -14.82
N ALA A 95 12.38 -6.65 -15.67
CA ALA A 95 12.22 -5.21 -15.45
C ALA A 95 11.31 -4.91 -14.24
N TYR A 96 10.50 -5.89 -13.81
CA TYR A 96 9.51 -5.78 -12.74
C TYR A 96 8.61 -4.53 -12.90
N ASP A 97 8.23 -4.27 -14.15
CA ASP A 97 7.24 -3.27 -14.51
C ASP A 97 5.87 -3.66 -13.94
N THR A 98 5.06 -2.67 -13.62
CA THR A 98 3.69 -2.85 -13.12
C THR A 98 2.70 -2.18 -14.07
N ASN A 99 1.56 -2.82 -14.28
CA ASN A 99 0.38 -2.17 -14.86
C ASN A 99 -0.51 -1.66 -13.73
N VAL A 100 -1.24 -0.58 -13.99
CA VAL A 100 -2.26 -0.05 -13.07
C VAL A 100 -3.62 -0.38 -13.64
N ASN A 101 -4.38 -1.20 -12.93
CA ASN A 101 -5.79 -1.39 -13.22
C ASN A 101 -6.59 -0.34 -12.44
N VAL A 102 -7.42 0.43 -13.15
CA VAL A 102 -8.31 1.43 -12.54
C VAL A 102 -9.71 0.84 -12.54
N MET A 103 -10.15 0.40 -11.37
CA MET A 103 -11.47 -0.20 -11.18
C MET A 103 -12.41 0.84 -10.58
N PHE A 104 -13.62 0.91 -11.11
CA PHE A 104 -14.71 1.72 -10.55
C PHE A 104 -15.70 0.76 -9.91
N GLU A 105 -15.67 0.67 -8.59
CA GLU A 105 -16.47 -0.29 -7.84
C GLU A 105 -17.60 0.42 -7.11
N ARG A 106 -18.76 -0.25 -7.06
CA ARG A 106 -19.84 0.11 -6.14
C ARG A 106 -19.84 -0.94 -5.05
N GLU A 107 -19.60 -0.52 -3.83
CA GLU A 107 -19.57 -1.41 -2.68
C GLU A 107 -20.97 -1.97 -2.41
N THR A 108 -21.05 -3.26 -2.08
CA THR A 108 -22.30 -3.92 -1.66
C THR A 108 -22.59 -3.72 -0.18
N ALA A 109 -21.61 -3.25 0.58
CA ALA A 109 -21.74 -2.82 1.97
C ALA A 109 -20.90 -1.56 2.11
N VAL A 110 -21.47 -0.48 2.63
CA VAL A 110 -20.76 0.78 2.77
C VAL A 110 -19.94 0.74 4.05
N GLU A 111 -18.63 0.91 3.92
CA GLU A 111 -17.77 1.17 5.06
C GLU A 111 -17.98 2.61 5.58
N ILE A 112 -18.21 2.72 6.88
CA ILE A 112 -18.30 3.98 7.60
C ILE A 112 -16.89 4.60 7.68
N PRO A 113 -16.64 5.77 7.04
CA PRO A 113 -15.34 6.41 7.08
C PRO A 113 -15.13 7.15 8.42
N GLY A 114 -13.87 7.36 8.80
CA GLY A 114 -13.54 8.24 9.90
C GLY A 114 -13.81 9.70 9.53
N VAL A 115 -14.57 10.43 10.35
CA VAL A 115 -14.83 11.87 10.17
C VAL A 115 -14.14 12.64 11.28
N THR A 116 -13.23 13.56 10.93
CA THR A 116 -12.55 14.43 11.89
C THR A 116 -12.94 15.88 11.72
N ILE A 117 -13.35 16.51 12.82
CA ILE A 117 -13.72 17.92 12.87
C ILE A 117 -12.68 18.64 13.73
N CYS A 118 -11.92 19.54 13.12
CA CYS A 118 -10.93 20.35 13.81
C CYS A 118 -11.39 21.80 13.95
N MET A 119 -11.43 22.27 15.20
CA MET A 119 -11.80 23.63 15.57
C MET A 119 -10.57 24.39 16.07
N ASP A 120 -10.64 25.72 16.07
CA ASP A 120 -9.63 26.56 16.69
C ASP A 120 -9.54 26.23 18.20
N LEU A 121 -8.31 25.95 18.66
CA LEU A 121 -8.05 25.50 20.03
C LEU A 121 -8.53 26.53 21.07
N PHE A 122 -8.40 27.82 20.78
CA PHE A 122 -8.74 28.89 21.72
C PHE A 122 -10.25 29.16 21.75
N LYS A 123 -10.98 28.81 20.70
CA LYS A 123 -12.45 28.92 20.62
C LYS A 123 -13.16 27.82 21.41
N VAL A 124 -12.54 26.66 21.53
CA VAL A 124 -13.05 25.55 22.35
C VAL A 124 -12.53 25.58 23.78
N ALA A 125 -11.86 26.67 24.20
CA ALA A 125 -11.38 26.84 25.55
C ALA A 125 -12.55 26.78 26.57
N ASN A 126 -12.33 26.06 27.67
CA ASN A 126 -13.27 25.97 28.78
C ASN A 126 -13.09 27.20 29.68
N GLU A 127 -13.80 28.29 29.33
CA GLU A 127 -13.65 29.60 29.98
C GLU A 127 -13.90 29.53 31.49
N GLU A 128 -14.91 28.78 31.95
CA GLU A 128 -15.21 28.61 33.38
C GLU A 128 -14.02 28.01 34.13
N TYR A 129 -13.45 26.94 33.58
CA TYR A 129 -12.29 26.28 34.16
C TYR A 129 -11.05 27.20 34.19
N LEU A 130 -10.80 27.93 33.10
CA LEU A 130 -9.66 28.84 32.97
C LEU A 130 -9.78 30.04 33.92
N GLU A 131 -10.97 30.62 34.08
CA GLU A 131 -11.20 31.69 35.04
C GLU A 131 -11.04 31.20 36.49
N GLU A 132 -11.56 30.02 36.81
CA GLU A 132 -11.46 29.44 38.15
C GLU A 132 -10.00 29.19 38.55
N HIS A 133 -9.21 28.56 37.67
CA HIS A 133 -7.86 28.08 38.00
C HIS A 133 -6.74 29.06 37.64
N TYR A 134 -6.93 29.88 36.59
CA TYR A 134 -5.87 30.70 35.99
C TYR A 134 -6.20 32.20 35.91
N SER A 135 -7.28 32.68 36.53
CA SER A 135 -7.66 34.12 36.51
C SER A 135 -6.53 35.07 36.89
N LYS A 136 -5.65 34.72 37.83
CA LYS A 136 -4.51 35.57 38.22
C LYS A 136 -3.49 35.74 37.09
N GLN A 137 -3.24 34.70 36.31
CA GLN A 137 -2.31 34.73 35.18
C GLN A 137 -2.96 35.42 33.98
N LEU A 138 -4.24 35.13 33.71
CA LEU A 138 -5.01 35.78 32.65
C LEU A 138 -5.04 37.30 32.83
N LYS A 139 -5.28 37.79 34.05
CA LYS A 139 -5.27 39.23 34.38
C LYS A 139 -3.91 39.92 34.20
N GLN A 140 -2.81 39.17 34.04
CA GLN A 140 -1.50 39.74 33.75
C GLN A 140 -1.29 40.01 32.25
N PHE A 141 -2.12 39.41 31.39
CA PHE A 141 -2.06 39.64 29.95
C PHE A 141 -2.93 40.86 29.60
N VAL A 142 -2.31 41.84 28.94
CA VAL A 142 -2.99 43.08 28.51
C VAL A 142 -4.20 42.77 27.63
N GLU A 143 -4.08 41.74 26.79
CA GLU A 143 -5.12 41.25 25.89
C GLU A 143 -6.38 40.76 26.61
N TYR A 144 -6.29 40.37 27.89
CA TYR A 144 -7.45 39.93 28.66
C TYR A 144 -8.30 41.11 29.15
N GLU A 145 -7.69 42.27 29.44
CA GLU A 145 -8.42 43.47 29.86
C GLU A 145 -9.19 44.10 28.70
N GLU A 146 -8.62 44.02 27.50
CA GLU A 146 -9.27 44.36 26.24
C GLU A 146 -10.19 43.21 25.83
N LYS A 147 -11.45 43.21 26.32
CA LYS A 147 -12.46 42.14 26.10
C LYS A 147 -12.61 41.62 24.66
N GLU A 148 -12.11 42.34 23.67
CA GLU A 148 -12.13 41.94 22.25
C GLU A 148 -11.10 40.87 21.90
N ASP A 149 -10.02 40.68 22.68
CA ASP A 149 -8.94 39.72 22.38
C ASP A 149 -8.63 38.72 23.52
N LYS A 150 -9.69 38.18 24.14
CA LYS A 150 -9.51 37.10 25.14
C LYS A 150 -8.78 35.86 24.58
N TYR A 151 -8.87 35.63 23.27
CA TYR A 151 -8.21 34.48 22.62
C TYR A 151 -6.69 34.62 22.58
N GLY A 152 -6.15 35.83 22.39
CA GLY A 152 -4.72 36.09 22.52
C GLY A 152 -4.17 35.78 23.92
N ALA A 153 -4.96 36.06 24.97
CA ALA A 153 -4.60 35.69 26.34
C ALA A 153 -4.60 34.16 26.54
N TYR A 154 -5.56 33.43 25.96
CA TYR A 154 -5.60 31.97 26.01
C TYR A 154 -4.43 31.32 25.27
N GLU A 155 -4.03 31.86 24.11
CA GLU A 155 -2.85 31.39 23.40
C GLU A 155 -1.58 31.48 24.27
N LYS A 156 -1.38 32.62 24.95
CA LYS A 156 -0.24 32.81 25.85
C LYS A 156 -0.29 31.87 27.05
N LEU A 157 -1.48 31.64 27.62
CA LEU A 157 -1.67 30.73 28.74
C LEU A 157 -1.35 29.28 28.32
N PHE A 158 -1.88 28.83 27.18
CA PHE A 158 -1.77 27.43 26.73
C PHE A 158 -0.32 27.02 26.48
N LYS A 159 0.58 27.96 26.13
CA LYS A 159 2.03 27.71 26.03
C LYS A 159 2.66 27.27 27.35
N ASN A 160 2.03 27.57 28.49
CA ASN A 160 2.49 27.22 29.84
C ASN A 160 1.72 26.04 30.46
N LEU A 161 0.78 25.43 29.73
CA LEU A 161 0.01 24.29 30.21
C LEU A 161 0.53 22.99 29.60
N THR A 162 0.43 21.90 30.36
CA THR A 162 0.75 20.57 29.83
C THR A 162 -0.27 20.14 28.79
N LEU A 163 0.09 19.24 27.89
CA LEU A 163 -0.82 18.70 26.88
C LEU A 163 -2.03 18.01 27.51
N TYR A 164 -1.86 17.35 28.66
CA TYR A 164 -2.95 16.76 29.44
C TYR A 164 -3.96 17.82 29.87
N GLU A 165 -3.44 18.92 30.42
CA GLU A 165 -4.24 20.01 30.94
C GLU A 165 -5.03 20.68 29.80
N ILE A 166 -4.39 20.91 28.65
CA ILE A 166 -5.04 21.48 27.46
C ILE A 166 -6.12 20.54 26.93
N LEU A 167 -5.80 19.26 26.74
CA LEU A 167 -6.70 18.29 26.10
C LEU A 167 -7.95 18.02 26.95
N ASN A 168 -7.76 17.79 28.25
CA ASN A 168 -8.80 17.23 29.12
C ASN A 168 -9.54 18.27 29.97
N ASN A 169 -8.91 19.40 30.32
CA ASN A 169 -9.47 20.34 31.30
C ASN A 169 -9.72 21.73 30.70
N ALA A 170 -8.67 22.33 30.13
CA ALA A 170 -8.68 23.70 29.63
C ALA A 170 -9.44 23.88 28.31
N THR A 171 -9.89 22.79 27.67
CA THR A 171 -10.76 22.81 26.49
C THR A 171 -11.97 21.92 26.71
N HIS A 172 -13.10 22.30 26.10
CA HIS A 172 -14.34 21.52 26.19
C HIS A 172 -14.19 20.13 25.55
N SER A 173 -14.82 19.13 26.18
CA SER A 173 -14.93 17.77 25.64
C SER A 173 -15.94 17.70 24.50
N SER A 174 -15.90 16.59 23.77
CA SER A 174 -16.88 16.23 22.74
C SER A 174 -18.32 16.30 23.23
N GLU A 175 -18.61 15.84 24.46
CA GLU A 175 -19.96 15.89 25.06
C GLU A 175 -20.55 17.31 25.16
N THR A 176 -19.68 18.32 25.31
CA THR A 176 -20.12 19.72 25.42
C THR A 176 -20.27 20.39 24.05
N ILE A 177 -19.49 19.94 23.06
CA ILE A 177 -19.39 20.57 21.74
C ILE A 177 -20.45 20.01 20.78
N PHE A 178 -20.70 18.71 20.84
CA PHE A 178 -21.68 18.03 20.01
C PHE A 178 -23.06 18.16 20.63
N ASN A 179 -24.00 18.74 19.86
CA ASN A 179 -25.42 18.69 20.19
C ASN A 179 -26.01 17.34 19.79
N GLU A 180 -25.63 16.86 18.61
CA GLU A 180 -26.11 15.61 18.02
C GLU A 180 -25.02 14.96 17.17
N CYS A 181 -24.92 13.64 17.24
CA CYS A 181 -24.11 12.85 16.31
C CYS A 181 -24.83 11.54 16.08
N ARG A 182 -25.40 11.40 14.89
CA ARG A 182 -26.06 10.17 14.44
C ARG A 182 -25.40 9.64 13.19
N VAL A 183 -25.45 8.33 13.06
CA VAL A 183 -24.92 7.58 11.92
C VAL A 183 -25.92 6.51 11.55
N ILE A 184 -26.06 6.22 10.26
CA ILE A 184 -26.93 5.13 9.80
C ILE A 184 -26.52 3.84 10.48
N LYS A 185 -27.53 3.08 10.91
CA LYS A 185 -27.39 1.83 11.65
C LYS A 185 -26.48 0.82 10.90
N PRO A 186 -25.34 0.43 11.50
CA PRO A 186 -24.48 -0.63 10.98
C PRO A 186 -25.12 -2.03 11.12
N ILE A 187 -24.57 -2.99 10.38
CA ILE A 187 -25.00 -4.41 10.36
C ILE A 187 -25.05 -5.00 11.78
N ALA A 188 -24.06 -4.68 12.62
CA ALA A 188 -24.01 -5.17 14.01
C ALA A 188 -25.20 -4.77 14.90
N PHE A 189 -26.01 -3.79 14.48
CA PHE A 189 -27.13 -3.26 15.27
C PHE A 189 -28.51 -3.59 14.67
N GLU A 190 -28.59 -4.32 13.56
CA GLU A 190 -29.85 -4.61 12.86
C GLU A 190 -30.90 -5.30 13.73
N ASP A 191 -30.48 -6.19 14.63
CA ASP A 191 -31.39 -6.97 15.50
C ASP A 191 -31.85 -6.20 16.76
N HIS A 192 -31.17 -5.11 17.13
CA HIS A 192 -31.30 -4.51 18.45
C HIS A 192 -32.01 -3.15 18.44
N GLU A 193 -31.84 -2.38 17.37
CA GLU A 193 -32.37 -1.02 17.30
C GLU A 193 -33.43 -0.88 16.21
N LYS A 194 -34.56 -0.26 16.58
CA LYS A 194 -35.67 -0.02 15.63
C LYS A 194 -35.43 1.18 14.75
N ASP A 195 -34.67 2.16 15.24
CA ASP A 195 -34.39 3.37 14.51
C ASP A 195 -33.35 3.09 13.40
N ASP A 196 -33.43 3.86 12.31
CA ASP A 196 -32.50 3.75 11.18
C ASP A 196 -31.15 4.41 11.49
N TYR A 197 -31.09 5.18 12.57
CA TYR A 197 -29.92 5.90 13.04
C TYR A 197 -29.58 5.49 14.46
N ILE A 198 -28.29 5.41 14.76
CA ILE A 198 -27.77 5.22 16.10
C ILE A 198 -26.84 6.37 16.48
N ASN A 199 -26.64 6.58 17.77
CA ASN A 199 -25.67 7.58 18.25
C ASN A 199 -24.25 7.13 17.89
N CYS A 200 -23.43 8.05 17.36
CA CYS A 200 -22.03 7.79 17.00
C CYS A 200 -21.21 7.14 18.11
N THR A 201 -21.49 7.49 19.38
CA THR A 201 -20.78 6.97 20.55
C THR A 201 -21.05 5.48 20.82
N LEU A 202 -22.12 4.91 20.27
CA LEU A 202 -22.42 3.47 20.35
C LEU A 202 -21.54 2.64 19.40
N ILE A 203 -21.09 3.23 18.28
CA ILE A 203 -20.12 2.58 17.38
C ILE A 203 -18.71 2.65 17.98
N SER A 204 -18.27 3.87 18.28
CA SER A 204 -16.93 4.14 18.80
C SER A 204 -16.94 5.42 19.60
N SER A 205 -16.18 5.48 20.71
CA SER A 205 -15.98 6.73 21.45
C SER A 205 -15.36 7.81 20.54
N ILE A 206 -15.86 9.05 20.62
CA ILE A 206 -15.28 10.18 19.89
C ILE A 206 -13.85 10.39 20.38
N HIS A 207 -12.90 10.29 19.45
CA HIS A 207 -11.49 10.38 19.75
C HIS A 207 -11.03 11.85 19.69
N GLU A 208 -10.52 12.36 20.80
CA GLU A 208 -10.07 13.75 20.93
C GLU A 208 -8.55 13.83 20.75
N SER A 209 -8.11 14.82 19.96
CA SER A 209 -6.69 15.15 19.81
C SER A 209 -6.50 16.66 19.76
N ILE A 210 -5.31 17.12 20.15
CA ILE A 210 -4.92 18.53 20.09
C ILE A 210 -3.62 18.70 19.33
N ASN A 211 -3.47 19.86 18.70
CA ASN A 211 -2.21 20.35 18.17
C ASN A 211 -2.04 21.82 18.66
N ASP A 212 -1.00 22.53 18.23
CA ASP A 212 -0.71 23.88 18.74
C ASP A 212 -1.78 24.94 18.41
N ALA A 213 -2.64 24.67 17.42
CA ALA A 213 -3.63 25.61 16.92
C ALA A 213 -5.08 25.09 16.97
N ARG A 214 -5.28 23.78 17.14
CA ARG A 214 -6.58 23.14 16.95
C ARG A 214 -6.85 22.02 17.95
N LYS A 215 -8.13 21.87 18.28
CA LYS A 215 -8.67 20.65 18.88
C LYS A 215 -9.50 19.91 17.84
N CYS A 216 -9.27 18.62 17.69
CA CYS A 216 -9.89 17.77 16.70
C CYS A 216 -10.69 16.65 17.36
N PHE A 217 -11.85 16.35 16.79
CA PHE A 217 -12.77 15.30 17.23
C PHE A 217 -12.97 14.32 16.08
N SER A 218 -12.51 13.09 16.25
CA SER A 218 -12.60 12.03 15.25
C SER A 218 -13.69 11.04 15.63
N ILE A 219 -14.61 10.79 14.70
CA ILE A 219 -15.78 9.93 14.84
C ILE A 219 -15.60 8.71 13.94
N GLY A 220 -16.08 7.54 14.38
CA GLY A 220 -16.08 6.32 13.57
C GLY A 220 -14.68 5.71 13.40
N LEU A 221 -13.84 5.76 14.44
CA LEU A 221 -12.51 5.14 14.40
C LEU A 221 -12.54 3.71 14.97
N GLN A 222 -11.95 2.77 14.24
CA GLN A 222 -11.81 1.37 14.63
C GLN A 222 -10.40 1.14 15.22
N LEU A 223 -10.18 1.55 16.47
CA LEU A 223 -8.83 1.56 17.07
C LEU A 223 -8.53 0.33 17.94
N LYS A 224 -9.55 -0.39 18.41
CA LYS A 224 -9.41 -1.44 19.45
C LYS A 224 -9.60 -2.87 18.92
N ASN A 225 -9.30 -3.11 17.63
CA ASN A 225 -9.54 -4.39 16.97
C ASN A 225 -11.01 -4.84 17.11
N GLU A 226 -11.92 -3.87 16.97
CA GLU A 226 -13.37 -4.07 16.98
C GLU A 226 -13.82 -4.81 15.71
N SER A 227 -14.99 -5.45 15.75
CA SER A 227 -15.53 -6.15 14.57
C SER A 227 -15.83 -5.17 13.44
N ASP A 228 -15.55 -5.59 12.20
CA ASP A 228 -15.89 -4.82 11.00
C ASP A 228 -17.39 -4.58 10.88
N ASP A 229 -18.26 -5.48 11.37
CA ASP A 229 -19.72 -5.33 11.32
C ASP A 229 -20.24 -4.09 12.04
N LEU A 230 -19.48 -3.54 12.99
CA LEU A 230 -19.80 -2.28 13.68
C LEU A 230 -19.62 -1.05 12.77
N PHE A 231 -18.87 -1.19 11.69
CA PHE A 231 -18.46 -0.11 10.79
C PHE A 231 -18.88 -0.35 9.34
N HIS A 232 -19.71 -1.37 9.08
CA HIS A 232 -20.30 -1.61 7.77
C HIS A 232 -21.81 -1.47 7.85
N ILE A 233 -22.37 -0.84 6.82
CA ILE A 233 -23.82 -0.69 6.62
C ILE A 233 -24.18 -1.56 5.43
N ASP A 234 -25.19 -2.41 5.57
CA ASP A 234 -25.68 -3.20 4.45
C ASP A 234 -26.22 -2.24 3.37
N HIS A 235 -25.67 -2.33 2.17
CA HIS A 235 -26.00 -1.40 1.09
C HIS A 235 -27.19 -1.92 0.30
N ASP A 236 -28.38 -1.91 0.92
CA ASP A 236 -29.59 -2.05 0.13
C ASP A 236 -29.80 -0.78 -0.71
N ILE A 237 -30.12 -0.99 -1.99
CA ILE A 237 -30.30 0.06 -3.00
C ILE A 237 -31.36 1.08 -2.54
N THR A 238 -32.32 0.63 -1.72
CA THR A 238 -33.38 1.46 -1.15
C THR A 238 -32.86 2.63 -0.31
N ILE A 239 -31.76 2.46 0.43
CA ILE A 239 -31.22 3.51 1.33
C ILE A 239 -30.72 4.72 0.53
N ARG A 240 -30.05 4.47 -0.60
CA ARG A 240 -29.49 5.52 -1.45
C ARG A 240 -30.57 6.32 -2.18
N ASP A 241 -31.61 5.64 -2.67
CA ASP A 241 -32.70 6.28 -3.41
C ASP A 241 -33.57 7.17 -2.50
N ASN A 242 -33.59 6.88 -1.20
CA ASN A 242 -34.36 7.66 -0.22
C ASN A 242 -33.65 8.93 0.27
N GLY A 243 -32.38 9.14 -0.10
CA GLY A 243 -31.64 10.35 0.27
C GLY A 243 -31.37 10.47 1.77
N PHE A 244 -31.03 9.35 2.43
CA PHE A 244 -30.60 9.37 3.82
C PHE A 244 -29.11 9.73 3.95
N PRO A 245 -28.75 10.68 4.82
CA PRO A 245 -27.35 10.95 5.13
C PRO A 245 -26.71 9.82 5.94
N LEU A 246 -25.47 9.47 5.61
CA LEU A 246 -24.64 8.55 6.39
C LEU A 246 -24.37 9.08 7.80
N TYR A 247 -24.03 10.37 7.92
CA TYR A 247 -23.86 11.05 9.21
C TYR A 247 -24.75 12.28 9.30
N GLU A 248 -25.31 12.51 10.47
CA GLU A 248 -25.98 13.76 10.85
C GLU A 248 -25.25 14.31 12.07
N ILE A 249 -24.52 15.42 11.89
CA ILE A 249 -23.65 15.98 12.93
C ILE A 249 -24.12 17.40 13.25
N GLY A 250 -24.59 17.59 14.48
CA GLY A 250 -24.98 18.89 15.03
C GLY A 250 -23.98 19.37 16.08
N LEU A 251 -23.48 20.58 15.90
CA LEU A 251 -22.49 21.22 16.76
C LEU A 251 -23.01 22.55 17.31
N PHE A 252 -22.62 22.92 18.53
CA PHE A 252 -22.99 24.22 19.08
C PHE A 252 -22.19 25.36 18.44
N ASN A 253 -22.88 26.30 17.80
CA ASN A 253 -22.30 27.41 17.04
C ASN A 253 -21.32 28.27 17.85
N LYS A 254 -21.51 28.39 19.18
CA LYS A 254 -20.62 29.19 20.05
C LYS A 254 -19.16 28.71 20.05
N TYR A 255 -18.90 27.44 19.72
CA TYR A 255 -17.57 26.85 19.72
C TYR A 255 -16.93 26.80 18.33
N ILE A 256 -17.65 27.24 17.30
CA ILE A 256 -17.32 26.95 15.92
C ILE A 256 -16.92 28.23 15.21
N ASP A 257 -15.61 28.39 15.02
CA ASP A 257 -15.06 29.43 14.16
C ASP A 257 -14.29 28.77 13.00
N SER A 258 -14.97 28.65 11.87
CA SER A 258 -14.45 28.03 10.64
C SER A 258 -13.80 26.64 10.83
N PRO A 259 -14.58 25.63 11.25
CA PRO A 259 -14.05 24.30 11.50
C PRO A 259 -13.58 23.68 10.19
N MET A 260 -12.59 22.79 10.28
CA MET A 260 -12.19 21.98 9.14
C MET A 260 -12.67 20.55 9.33
N ILE A 261 -13.33 20.04 8.31
CA ILE A 261 -13.84 18.68 8.26
C ILE A 261 -12.91 17.85 7.38
N PHE A 262 -12.51 16.68 7.88
CA PHE A 262 -11.72 15.69 7.17
C PHE A 262 -12.47 14.38 7.15
N MET A 263 -12.30 13.65 6.04
CA MET A 263 -12.66 12.24 5.97
C MET A 263 -11.39 11.44 5.74
N HIS A 264 -11.29 10.32 6.41
CA HIS A 264 -10.11 9.45 6.33
C HIS A 264 -10.48 8.00 6.66
N SER A 265 -9.51 7.11 6.49
CA SER A 265 -9.67 5.71 6.88
C SER A 265 -9.96 5.58 8.38
N ARG A 266 -10.89 4.71 8.75
CA ARG A 266 -11.28 4.44 10.15
C ARG A 266 -10.16 3.78 10.97
N MET A 267 -9.18 3.16 10.30
CA MET A 267 -8.09 2.42 10.93
C MET A 267 -6.99 3.34 11.51
N ILE A 268 -6.91 4.58 11.02
CA ILE A 268 -5.83 5.51 11.34
C ILE A 268 -6.45 6.77 11.96
N PRO A 269 -6.04 7.18 13.18
CA PRO A 269 -6.51 8.44 13.75
C PRO A 269 -6.07 9.61 12.89
N PHE A 270 -6.68 10.78 13.03
CA PHE A 270 -6.25 11.94 12.25
C PHE A 270 -4.80 12.32 12.60
N LEU A 271 -3.94 12.33 11.58
CA LEU A 271 -2.50 12.55 11.71
C LEU A 271 -2.06 13.98 11.33
N GLY A 272 -3.00 14.91 11.17
CA GLY A 272 -2.67 16.31 10.93
C GLY A 272 -2.41 16.63 9.47
N PHE A 273 -2.02 17.88 9.22
CA PHE A 273 -1.80 18.42 7.89
C PHE A 273 -0.38 18.16 7.39
N ILE A 274 -0.08 16.91 7.05
CA ILE A 274 1.25 16.59 6.52
C ILE A 274 1.14 16.20 5.05
N GLY A 275 1.90 16.90 4.21
CA GLY A 275 2.13 16.49 2.82
C GLY A 275 1.08 16.91 1.79
N GLY A 276 0.16 17.83 2.12
CA GLY A 276 -0.72 18.48 1.14
C GLY A 276 -1.79 17.58 0.50
N GLN A 277 -1.97 16.34 0.99
CA GLN A 277 -2.95 15.38 0.45
C GLN A 277 -4.24 15.27 1.27
N THR A 278 -4.38 16.01 2.38
CA THR A 278 -5.63 16.02 3.13
C THR A 278 -6.61 16.99 2.48
N ASN A 279 -7.62 16.45 1.78
CA ASN A 279 -8.78 17.21 1.31
C ASN A 279 -9.64 17.61 2.50
N GLY A 280 -9.18 18.61 3.25
CA GLY A 280 -9.94 19.22 4.33
C GLY A 280 -10.90 20.25 3.79
N PHE A 281 -12.17 20.16 4.19
CA PHE A 281 -13.15 21.17 3.86
C PHE A 281 -13.20 22.24 4.96
N ARG A 282 -12.89 23.49 4.62
CA ARG A 282 -13.03 24.61 5.55
C ARG A 282 -14.46 25.13 5.50
N VAL A 283 -15.18 24.90 6.58
CA VAL A 283 -16.56 25.35 6.74
C VAL A 283 -16.60 26.85 6.97
N ASN A 284 -17.59 27.52 6.36
CA ASN A 284 -17.91 28.91 6.66
C ASN A 284 -19.22 29.02 7.46
N ASN A 285 -19.09 28.92 8.77
CA ASN A 285 -20.21 28.98 9.72
C ASN A 285 -20.83 30.40 9.85
N THR A 286 -20.22 31.43 9.26
CA THR A 286 -20.81 32.78 9.26
C THR A 286 -21.99 32.88 8.29
N ARG A 287 -21.98 32.09 7.21
CA ARG A 287 -22.96 32.18 6.12
C ARG A 287 -24.04 31.10 6.19
N SER A 288 -23.63 29.87 6.48
CA SER A 288 -24.49 28.69 6.33
C SER A 288 -24.65 28.03 7.69
N SER A 289 -25.89 27.70 8.08
CA SER A 289 -26.18 26.94 9.31
C SER A 289 -26.19 25.44 9.08
N PHE A 290 -26.32 25.03 7.82
CA PHE A 290 -26.40 23.63 7.42
C PHE A 290 -25.63 23.41 6.12
N GLN A 291 -24.83 22.35 6.05
CA GLN A 291 -24.05 21.98 4.87
C GLN A 291 -24.20 20.51 4.54
N LEU A 292 -24.27 20.22 3.24
CA LEU A 292 -24.35 18.86 2.71
C LEU A 292 -23.02 18.47 2.09
N PHE A 293 -22.49 17.34 2.50
CA PHE A 293 -21.27 16.77 1.95
C PHE A 293 -21.53 15.43 1.29
N ASN A 294 -20.82 15.15 0.22
CA ASN A 294 -20.58 13.80 -0.26
C ASN A 294 -19.08 13.51 -0.21
N TYR A 295 -18.75 12.23 -0.34
CA TYR A 295 -17.36 11.79 -0.39
C TYR A 295 -17.12 10.78 -1.50
N VAL A 296 -15.86 10.60 -1.86
CA VAL A 296 -15.39 9.56 -2.78
C VAL A 296 -14.20 8.85 -2.16
N LYS A 297 -14.28 7.52 -2.04
CA LYS A 297 -13.16 6.69 -1.56
C LYS A 297 -12.27 6.34 -2.75
N THR A 298 -10.96 6.50 -2.55
CA THR A 298 -9.92 6.08 -3.49
C THR A 298 -8.97 5.13 -2.77
N ILE A 299 -8.87 3.90 -3.27
CA ILE A 299 -7.96 2.87 -2.73
C ILE A 299 -6.80 2.73 -3.70
N ASN A 300 -5.58 2.63 -3.18
CA ASN A 300 -4.39 2.39 -3.95
C ASN A 300 -3.58 1.24 -3.36
N ASP A 301 -3.52 0.15 -4.12
CA ASP A 301 -2.74 -1.05 -3.82
C ASP A 301 -1.48 -1.06 -4.69
N LEU A 302 -0.33 -0.95 -4.04
CA LEU A 302 0.98 -0.98 -4.65
C LEU A 302 1.63 -2.36 -4.45
N LEU A 303 2.66 -2.66 -5.26
CA LEU A 303 3.43 -3.90 -5.12
C LEU A 303 4.75 -3.68 -4.39
N GLU A 304 5.10 -4.67 -3.58
CA GLU A 304 6.36 -4.75 -2.83
C GLU A 304 7.59 -4.90 -3.77
N PRO A 305 8.81 -4.73 -3.24
CA PRO A 305 10.02 -5.15 -3.96
C PRO A 305 9.93 -6.61 -4.44
N PRO A 306 10.39 -6.93 -5.67
CA PRO A 306 11.27 -6.14 -6.54
C PRO A 306 10.56 -5.19 -7.52
N PHE A 307 9.24 -5.00 -7.43
CA PHE A 307 8.49 -4.15 -8.35
C PHE A 307 8.85 -2.66 -8.21
N LYS A 308 8.69 -1.91 -9.30
CA LYS A 308 9.04 -0.48 -9.36
C LYS A 308 8.28 0.39 -8.34
N SER A 309 7.07 -0.01 -7.97
CA SER A 309 6.30 0.64 -6.91
C SER A 309 7.03 0.62 -5.56
N ASN A 310 7.81 -0.43 -5.28
CA ASN A 310 8.72 -0.53 -4.14
C ASN A 310 8.03 -0.09 -2.83
N CYS A 311 6.79 -0.55 -2.61
CA CYS A 311 6.03 -0.14 -1.45
C CYS A 311 6.51 -0.86 -0.18
N ARG A 312 5.96 -0.49 0.96
CA ARG A 312 6.22 -1.12 2.26
C ARG A 312 4.93 -1.23 3.07
N HIS A 313 4.74 -2.36 3.74
CA HIS A 313 3.77 -2.51 4.82
C HIS A 313 4.36 -1.91 6.10
N TYR A 314 3.75 -0.83 6.58
CA TYR A 314 4.24 -0.14 7.78
C TYR A 314 3.83 -0.88 9.06
N GLU A 315 2.83 -1.73 8.98
CA GLU A 315 2.33 -2.58 10.05
C GLU A 315 3.40 -3.58 10.50
N GLU A 316 4.21 -4.08 9.57
CA GLU A 316 5.33 -5.00 9.84
C GLU A 316 6.42 -4.38 10.74
N ILE A 317 6.54 -3.05 10.73
CA ILE A 317 7.48 -2.30 11.58
C ILE A 317 6.79 -1.59 12.74
N GLY A 318 5.54 -1.96 13.05
CA GLY A 318 4.81 -1.47 14.21
C GLY A 318 4.12 -0.11 14.03
N TYR A 319 3.98 0.38 12.79
CA TYR A 319 3.24 1.61 12.50
C TYR A 319 1.96 1.32 11.72
N LYS A 320 0.90 2.08 11.95
CA LYS A 320 -0.37 1.90 11.23
C LYS A 320 -0.33 2.36 9.77
N SER A 321 0.58 3.27 9.44
CA SER A 321 0.76 3.83 8.11
C SER A 321 2.08 4.56 7.98
N LEU A 322 2.44 4.97 6.76
CA LEU A 322 3.58 5.86 6.53
C LEU A 322 3.43 7.15 7.32
N MET A 323 2.23 7.74 7.31
CA MET A 323 1.96 8.98 8.02
C MET A 323 2.09 8.81 9.53
N HIS A 324 1.64 7.66 10.06
CA HIS A 324 1.77 7.34 11.49
C HIS A 324 3.25 7.26 11.89
N CYS A 325 4.09 6.62 11.07
CA CYS A 325 5.54 6.60 11.27
C CYS A 325 6.15 8.01 11.25
N MET A 326 5.76 8.84 10.27
CA MET A 326 6.30 10.19 10.14
C MET A 326 5.93 11.08 11.34
N ASN A 327 4.70 10.99 11.83
CA ASN A 327 4.27 11.70 13.05
C ASN A 327 5.00 11.25 14.29
N HIS A 328 5.12 9.93 14.47
CA HIS A 328 5.83 9.37 15.61
C HIS A 328 7.30 9.83 15.60
N CYS A 329 7.98 9.73 14.46
CA CYS A 329 9.35 10.21 14.34
C CYS A 329 9.48 11.72 14.58
N LYS A 330 8.53 12.53 14.10
CA LYS A 330 8.51 13.98 14.32
C LYS A 330 8.31 14.32 15.80
N SER A 331 7.38 13.64 16.47
CA SER A 331 7.16 13.74 17.90
C SER A 331 8.43 13.37 18.68
N ASP A 332 8.99 12.19 18.45
CA ASP A 332 10.22 11.71 19.11
C ASP A 332 11.41 12.65 18.92
N PHE A 333 11.57 13.17 17.70
CA PHE A 333 12.63 14.13 17.41
C PHE A 333 12.49 15.39 18.26
N PHE A 334 11.28 15.93 18.38
CA PHE A 334 11.06 17.16 19.16
C PHE A 334 11.15 16.93 20.67
N ILE A 335 10.61 15.82 21.16
CA ILE A 335 10.69 15.44 22.57
C ILE A 335 12.15 15.28 22.98
N HIS A 336 12.95 14.56 22.18
CA HIS A 336 14.34 14.28 22.52
C HIS A 336 15.26 15.51 22.44
N ASN A 337 15.07 16.39 21.46
CA ASN A 337 15.97 17.53 21.24
C ASN A 337 15.51 18.82 21.94
N TYR A 338 14.21 18.97 22.21
CA TYR A 338 13.62 20.22 22.70
C TYR A 338 12.74 20.04 23.93
N GLY A 339 12.55 18.81 24.43
CA GLY A 339 11.76 18.55 25.63
C GLY A 339 10.27 18.86 25.51
N GLY A 340 9.74 18.96 24.28
CA GLY A 340 8.35 19.30 24.02
C GLY A 340 7.82 18.64 22.75
N GLN A 341 6.50 18.61 22.62
CA GLN A 341 5.80 18.03 21.48
C GLN A 341 5.76 19.00 20.31
N HIS A 342 5.98 18.51 19.08
CA HIS A 342 5.86 19.37 17.91
C HIS A 342 4.42 19.87 17.73
N GLY A 343 4.25 21.19 17.54
CA GLY A 343 2.94 21.84 17.42
C GLY A 343 2.01 21.28 16.34
N ASP A 344 2.52 20.92 15.15
CA ASP A 344 1.71 20.31 14.08
C ASP A 344 1.30 18.83 14.28
N VAL A 345 1.88 18.11 15.25
CA VAL A 345 1.59 16.67 15.43
C VAL A 345 0.36 16.55 16.34
N PRO A 346 -0.77 15.99 15.85
CA PRO A 346 -1.92 15.74 16.70
C PRO A 346 -1.52 14.81 17.85
N THR A 347 -1.89 15.22 19.05
CA THR A 347 -1.54 14.55 20.29
C THR A 347 -2.83 14.16 20.99
N ASP A 348 -2.93 12.88 21.33
CA ASP A 348 -4.06 12.27 22.03
C ASP A 348 -3.57 11.52 23.29
N ASN A 349 -4.47 10.78 23.93
CA ASN A 349 -4.18 10.00 25.14
C ASN A 349 -3.16 8.85 24.94
N SER A 350 -2.72 8.56 23.71
CA SER A 350 -1.65 7.58 23.44
C SER A 350 -0.24 8.16 23.60
N TYR A 351 -0.09 9.49 23.66
CA TYR A 351 1.19 10.18 23.83
C TYR A 351 1.48 10.51 25.30
N ASN A 352 2.72 10.92 25.59
CA ASN A 352 3.07 11.48 26.90
C ASN A 352 2.48 12.90 27.06
N LEU A 353 1.31 12.97 27.70
CA LEU A 353 0.58 14.22 27.91
C LEU A 353 1.16 15.12 29.02
N HIS A 354 2.18 14.68 29.76
CA HIS A 354 2.87 15.52 30.76
C HIS A 354 3.88 16.50 30.15
N LEU A 355 4.00 16.50 28.82
CA LEU A 355 4.86 17.42 28.08
C LEU A 355 4.14 18.74 27.78
N TYR A 356 4.90 19.70 27.27
CA TYR A 356 4.40 20.97 26.73
C TYR A 356 4.56 20.97 25.21
N PHE A 357 3.89 21.87 24.51
CA PHE A 357 4.24 22.15 23.12
C PHE A 357 5.66 22.73 23.05
N ALA A 358 6.42 22.30 22.04
CA ALA A 358 7.70 22.90 21.74
C ALA A 358 7.51 24.38 21.34
N PRO A 359 8.44 25.27 21.72
CA PRO A 359 8.39 26.69 21.36
C PRO A 359 8.12 26.93 19.87
N SER A 360 7.19 27.84 19.57
CA SER A 360 6.70 28.10 18.20
C SER A 360 7.79 28.60 17.25
N ASN A 361 8.86 29.21 17.75
CA ASN A 361 10.01 29.62 16.94
C ASN A 361 10.72 28.45 16.26
N TYR A 362 10.62 27.22 16.78
CA TYR A 362 11.17 26.04 16.12
C TYR A 362 10.36 25.61 14.89
N LYS A 363 9.06 25.94 14.84
CA LYS A 363 8.19 25.67 13.68
C LYS A 363 8.58 26.53 12.47
N GLU A 364 9.09 27.73 12.72
CA GLU A 364 9.51 28.68 11.68
C GLU A 364 10.91 28.38 11.13
N ASP A 365 11.70 27.56 11.82
CA ASP A 365 13.06 27.20 11.41
C ASP A 365 13.05 26.13 10.29
N LYS A 366 13.14 26.61 9.04
CA LYS A 366 13.24 25.75 7.84
C LYS A 366 14.45 24.81 7.85
N ASN A 367 15.55 25.17 8.51
CA ASN A 367 16.71 24.29 8.59
C ASN A 367 16.43 23.12 9.52
N LEU A 368 15.75 23.40 10.64
CA LEU A 368 15.32 22.37 11.58
C LEU A 368 14.33 21.40 10.92
N ASP A 369 13.33 21.90 10.21
CA ASP A 369 12.38 21.08 9.46
C ASP A 369 13.09 20.16 8.45
N LYS A 370 14.10 20.68 7.73
CA LYS A 370 14.92 19.88 6.81
C LYS A 370 15.73 18.79 7.51
N ILE A 371 16.30 19.08 8.69
CA ILE A 371 17.06 18.09 9.48
C ILE A 371 16.14 16.99 10.00
N MET A 372 15.01 17.39 10.59
CA MET A 372 13.97 16.48 11.08
C MET A 372 13.44 15.60 9.94
N SER A 373 13.04 16.21 8.82
CA SER A 373 12.54 15.50 7.64
C SER A 373 13.57 14.49 7.12
N LYS A 374 14.85 14.86 7.01
CA LYS A 374 15.92 13.93 6.62
C LYS A 374 16.04 12.75 7.59
N LYS A 375 15.95 13.00 8.91
CA LYS A 375 15.98 11.95 9.93
C LYS A 375 14.77 11.02 9.79
N CYS A 376 13.57 11.58 9.67
CA CYS A 376 12.35 10.79 9.56
C CYS A 376 12.24 10.02 8.25
N LEU A 377 12.71 10.58 7.13
CA LEU A 377 12.82 9.83 5.87
C LEU A 377 13.82 8.68 5.94
N ALA A 378 14.85 8.78 6.78
CA ALA A 378 15.79 7.68 7.01
C ALA A 378 15.16 6.58 7.87
N THR A 379 14.36 6.93 8.89
CA THR A 379 13.66 5.98 9.77
C THR A 379 12.47 5.32 9.08
N CYS A 380 11.57 6.12 8.51
CA CYS A 380 10.33 5.66 7.90
C CYS A 380 10.51 5.11 6.49
N SER A 381 11.68 5.31 5.86
CA SER A 381 11.93 5.06 4.44
C SER A 381 11.27 6.09 3.51
N LYS A 382 11.73 6.11 2.26
CA LYS A 382 11.12 6.88 1.16
C LYS A 382 10.05 6.08 0.41
N ARG A 383 9.77 4.85 0.85
CA ARG A 383 8.83 3.94 0.21
C ARG A 383 7.40 4.33 0.54
N GLN A 384 6.53 4.27 -0.45
CA GLN A 384 5.10 4.46 -0.26
C GLN A 384 4.50 3.28 0.49
N GLU A 385 3.33 3.49 1.07
CA GLU A 385 2.56 2.44 1.72
C GLU A 385 1.97 1.49 0.68
N CYS A 386 1.97 0.19 0.96
CA CYS A 386 1.46 -0.80 0.00
C CYS A 386 -0.05 -0.74 -0.17
N HIS A 387 -0.78 -0.37 0.88
CA HIS A 387 -2.21 -0.17 0.84
C HIS A 387 -2.52 1.22 1.38
N SER A 388 -3.22 2.04 0.62
CA SER A 388 -3.56 3.39 1.05
C SER A 388 -4.97 3.77 0.64
N GLU A 389 -5.68 4.40 1.58
CA GLU A 389 -7.05 4.84 1.38
C GLU A 389 -7.14 6.36 1.52
N PHE A 390 -7.74 6.99 0.53
CA PHE A 390 -7.94 8.43 0.47
C PHE A 390 -9.42 8.75 0.32
N TYR A 391 -9.87 9.77 1.02
CA TYR A 391 -11.25 10.24 0.93
C TYR A 391 -11.24 11.67 0.42
N THR A 392 -11.98 11.91 -0.66
CA THR A 392 -12.19 13.26 -1.19
C THR A 392 -13.60 13.69 -0.82
N ILE A 393 -13.69 14.74 -0.02
CA ILE A 393 -14.97 15.37 0.33
C ILE A 393 -15.31 16.48 -0.67
N SER A 394 -16.57 16.56 -1.06
CA SER A 394 -17.11 17.69 -1.81
C SER A 394 -18.38 18.20 -1.16
N MET A 395 -18.61 19.51 -1.24
CA MET A 395 -19.86 20.12 -0.80
C MET A 395 -20.90 19.94 -1.90
N MET A 396 -22.07 19.44 -1.53
CA MET A 396 -23.23 19.31 -2.41
C MET A 396 -24.09 20.55 -2.39
N ASP A 397 -24.37 21.07 -1.20
CA ASP A 397 -25.27 22.22 -0.99
C ASP A 397 -24.95 22.93 0.33
N ASP A 398 -25.36 24.20 0.44
CA ASP A 398 -25.27 24.99 1.66
C ASP A 398 -26.55 25.80 1.90
N ILE A 399 -27.15 25.59 3.07
CA ILE A 399 -28.37 26.30 3.44
C ILE A 399 -27.99 27.52 4.27
N GLU A 400 -28.39 28.70 3.77
CA GLU A 400 -28.11 29.98 4.42
C GLU A 400 -28.72 30.05 5.82
N ARG A 401 -27.95 30.65 6.72
CA ARG A 401 -28.26 30.70 8.15
C ARG A 401 -29.49 31.54 8.44
N LYS A 402 -30.42 30.98 9.24
CA LYS A 402 -31.45 31.80 9.90
C LYS A 402 -30.86 32.45 11.15
N PRO A 403 -31.15 33.74 11.42
CA PRO A 403 -30.47 34.53 12.46
C PRO A 403 -30.64 34.02 13.91
N LEU A 404 -31.52 33.06 14.15
CA LEU A 404 -31.82 32.52 15.49
C LEU A 404 -31.26 31.12 15.76
N GLN A 405 -30.53 30.53 14.81
CA GLN A 405 -29.96 29.20 15.00
C GLN A 405 -28.61 29.26 15.72
N ASN A 406 -28.57 28.63 16.91
CA ASN A 406 -27.37 28.41 17.73
C ASN A 406 -26.66 27.08 17.42
N LEU A 407 -27.17 26.34 16.44
CA LEU A 407 -26.65 25.07 15.99
C LEU A 407 -26.07 25.23 14.60
N TYR A 408 -24.95 24.55 14.38
CA TYR A 408 -24.38 24.34 13.07
C TYR A 408 -24.45 22.84 12.79
N GLU A 409 -25.16 22.49 11.73
CA GLU A 409 -25.42 21.11 11.36
C GLU A 409 -24.72 20.80 10.03
N PHE A 410 -24.28 19.58 9.85
CA PHE A 410 -23.89 19.11 8.54
C PHE A 410 -24.13 17.62 8.40
N ASP A 411 -24.51 17.27 7.17
CA ASP A 411 -24.83 15.91 6.82
C ASP A 411 -23.81 15.40 5.81
N VAL A 412 -23.37 14.16 6.02
CA VAL A 412 -22.50 13.45 5.09
C VAL A 412 -23.35 12.40 4.39
N TYR A 413 -23.47 12.49 3.09
CA TYR A 413 -24.19 11.56 2.25
C TYR A 413 -23.27 10.48 1.68
N PHE A 414 -23.87 9.33 1.35
CA PHE A 414 -23.22 8.29 0.56
C PHE A 414 -22.67 8.85 -0.75
N SER A 415 -21.56 8.27 -1.21
CA SER A 415 -21.03 8.61 -2.53
C SER A 415 -22.05 8.29 -3.62
N THR A 416 -22.40 9.29 -4.41
CA THR A 416 -23.16 9.05 -5.65
C THR A 416 -22.27 8.50 -6.76
N THR A 417 -20.96 8.69 -6.65
CA THR A 417 -19.95 8.19 -7.58
C THR A 417 -19.45 6.80 -7.16
N ALA A 418 -18.92 6.03 -8.11
CA ALA A 418 -18.23 4.79 -7.79
C ALA A 418 -16.91 5.09 -7.08
N ASN A 419 -16.52 4.24 -6.14
CA ASN A 419 -15.20 4.30 -5.54
C ASN A 419 -14.14 3.94 -6.58
N THR A 420 -12.97 4.55 -6.48
CA THR A 420 -11.88 4.31 -7.43
C THR A 420 -10.82 3.44 -6.78
N HIS A 421 -10.53 2.29 -7.38
CA HIS A 421 -9.51 1.37 -6.89
C HIS A 421 -8.38 1.26 -7.91
N TYR A 422 -7.22 1.81 -7.55
CA TYR A 422 -5.97 1.68 -8.29
C TYR A 422 -5.25 0.43 -7.80
N LYS A 423 -5.27 -0.63 -8.61
CA LYS A 423 -4.61 -1.89 -8.28
C LYS A 423 -3.39 -2.09 -9.17
N HIS A 424 -2.20 -2.01 -8.58
CA HIS A 424 -0.97 -2.34 -9.28
C HIS A 424 -0.83 -3.86 -9.39
N GLN A 425 -0.57 -4.34 -10.60
CA GLN A 425 -0.33 -5.74 -10.90
C GLN A 425 0.97 -5.88 -11.70
N PRO A 426 1.67 -7.03 -11.60
CA PRO A 426 2.83 -7.30 -12.43
C PRO A 426 2.45 -7.12 -13.91
N ARG A 427 3.31 -6.46 -14.70
CA ARG A 427 3.04 -6.30 -16.15
C ARG A 427 2.99 -7.64 -16.89
N MET A 428 3.72 -8.63 -16.38
CA MET A 428 3.74 -10.00 -16.84
C MET A 428 3.78 -10.91 -15.62
N GLU A 429 2.77 -11.75 -15.46
CA GLU A 429 2.74 -12.73 -14.38
C GLU A 429 3.76 -13.85 -14.64
N PHE A 430 4.17 -14.56 -13.58
CA PHE A 430 5.12 -15.67 -13.73
C PHE A 430 4.59 -16.78 -14.64
N VAL A 431 3.28 -17.08 -14.55
CA VAL A 431 2.65 -18.09 -15.41
C VAL A 431 2.69 -17.67 -16.87
N GLU A 432 2.37 -16.41 -17.17
CA GLU A 432 2.47 -15.86 -18.52
C GLU A 432 3.91 -15.92 -19.04
N PHE A 433 4.88 -15.54 -18.22
CA PHE A 433 6.30 -15.62 -18.55
C PHE A 433 6.70 -17.04 -18.97
N ILE A 434 6.35 -18.06 -18.19
CA ILE A 434 6.65 -19.47 -18.50
C ILE A 434 5.92 -19.92 -19.78
N CYS A 435 4.66 -19.54 -19.96
CA CYS A 435 3.90 -19.84 -21.18
C CYS A 435 4.54 -19.21 -22.43
N PHE A 436 4.98 -17.95 -22.36
CA PHE A 436 5.71 -17.28 -23.44
C PHE A 436 7.06 -17.96 -23.70
N TYR A 437 7.78 -18.34 -22.65
CA TYR A 437 9.06 -19.03 -22.74
C TYR A 437 8.91 -20.39 -23.45
N ALA A 438 7.95 -21.20 -23.00
CA ALA A 438 7.65 -22.52 -23.58
C ALA A 438 7.13 -22.43 -25.01
N SER A 439 6.28 -21.45 -25.31
CA SER A 439 5.77 -21.21 -26.66
C SER A 439 6.88 -20.77 -27.61
N THR A 440 7.79 -19.90 -27.16
CA THR A 440 8.96 -19.46 -27.93
C THR A 440 9.87 -20.65 -28.26
N ILE A 441 10.20 -21.48 -27.27
CA ILE A 441 10.98 -22.71 -27.50
C ILE A 441 10.25 -23.61 -28.50
N SER A 442 8.97 -23.90 -28.27
CA SER A 442 8.18 -24.79 -29.12
C SER A 442 8.09 -24.31 -30.57
N LEU A 443 7.96 -23.00 -30.80
CA LEU A 443 7.93 -22.39 -32.12
C LEU A 443 9.26 -22.58 -32.86
N TRP A 444 10.39 -22.18 -32.26
CA TRP A 444 11.71 -22.25 -32.88
C TRP A 444 12.22 -23.69 -33.06
N PHE A 445 11.93 -24.58 -32.11
CA PHE A 445 12.22 -26.01 -32.26
C PHE A 445 11.25 -26.70 -33.22
N GLY A 446 10.00 -26.26 -33.32
CA GLY A 446 9.04 -26.74 -34.31
C GLY A 446 9.53 -26.51 -35.74
N PHE A 447 10.03 -25.31 -36.05
CA PHE A 447 10.69 -25.03 -37.33
C PHE A 447 11.90 -25.96 -37.58
N SER A 448 12.65 -26.24 -36.53
CA SER A 448 13.83 -27.13 -36.60
C SER A 448 13.44 -28.60 -36.83
N ILE A 449 12.32 -29.09 -36.27
CA ILE A 449 11.82 -30.46 -36.47
C ILE A 449 11.32 -30.64 -37.90
N VAL A 450 10.60 -29.67 -38.48
CA VAL A 450 10.17 -29.73 -39.89
C VAL A 450 11.39 -29.83 -40.81
N ALA A 451 12.42 -29.04 -40.54
CA ALA A 451 13.70 -29.13 -41.24
C ALA A 451 14.37 -30.51 -41.07
N PHE A 452 14.42 -31.04 -39.84
CA PHE A 452 15.05 -32.32 -39.52
C PHE A 452 14.31 -33.52 -40.14
N SER A 453 12.97 -33.51 -40.12
CA SER A 453 12.14 -34.59 -40.67
C SER A 453 12.42 -34.84 -42.16
N ARG A 454 12.68 -33.78 -42.94
CA ARG A 454 13.07 -33.89 -44.35
C ARG A 454 14.44 -34.54 -44.52
N SER A 455 15.41 -34.17 -43.69
CA SER A 455 16.74 -34.79 -43.71
C SER A 455 16.70 -36.26 -43.33
N VAL A 456 15.88 -36.64 -42.33
CA VAL A 456 15.66 -38.06 -41.96
C VAL A 456 15.03 -38.85 -43.10
N VAL A 457 13.97 -38.31 -43.74
CA VAL A 457 13.33 -38.97 -44.89
C VAL A 457 14.33 -39.14 -46.04
N HIS A 458 15.13 -38.12 -46.33
CA HIS A 458 16.15 -38.21 -47.37
C HIS A 458 17.24 -39.24 -47.04
N LEU A 459 17.69 -39.32 -45.79
CA LEU A 459 18.63 -40.34 -45.32
C LEU A 459 18.05 -41.75 -45.43
N ILE A 460 16.79 -41.95 -45.04
CA ILE A 460 16.10 -43.24 -45.19
C ILE A 460 16.02 -43.63 -46.66
N HIS A 461 15.67 -42.68 -47.53
CA HIS A 461 15.59 -42.90 -48.99
C HIS A 461 16.96 -43.20 -49.63
N GLN A 462 18.02 -42.49 -49.23
CA GLN A 462 19.37 -42.79 -49.70
C GLN A 462 19.86 -44.16 -49.23
N ASN A 463 19.58 -44.52 -47.97
CA ASN A 463 19.93 -45.83 -47.42
C ASN A 463 19.13 -46.96 -48.08
N SER A 464 17.86 -46.74 -48.43
CA SER A 464 17.05 -47.73 -49.15
C SER A 464 17.56 -47.94 -50.58
N LEU A 465 17.90 -46.86 -51.30
CA LEU A 465 18.53 -46.94 -52.62
C LEU A 465 19.91 -47.62 -52.58
N ALA A 466 20.74 -47.33 -51.56
CA ALA A 466 22.04 -47.97 -51.38
C ALA A 466 21.91 -49.48 -51.09
N LYS A 467 20.91 -49.88 -50.28
CA LYS A 467 20.58 -51.30 -50.07
C LYS A 467 20.09 -51.96 -51.35
N ALA A 468 19.21 -51.33 -52.12
CA ALA A 468 18.73 -51.86 -53.40
C ALA A 468 19.87 -52.10 -54.39
N LYS A 469 20.84 -51.17 -54.47
CA LYS A 469 22.03 -51.30 -55.33
C LYS A 469 23.00 -52.39 -54.87
N ARG A 470 23.14 -52.63 -53.56
CA ARG A 470 23.92 -53.79 -53.05
C ARG A 470 23.26 -55.11 -53.40
N ASN A 471 21.93 -55.19 -53.28
CA ASN A 471 21.22 -56.42 -53.58
C ASN A 471 21.26 -56.73 -55.10
N SER A 472 21.21 -55.73 -55.98
CA SER A 472 21.32 -55.95 -57.43
C SER A 472 22.72 -56.33 -57.91
N SER A 473 23.77 -55.93 -57.19
CA SER A 473 25.16 -56.32 -57.49
C SER A 473 25.50 -57.74 -57.01
N ILE A 474 24.81 -58.24 -55.98
CA ILE A 474 24.94 -59.62 -55.52
C ILE A 474 24.22 -60.60 -56.48
N SER A 475 23.10 -60.20 -57.10
CA SER A 475 22.42 -61.02 -58.11
C SER A 475 23.14 -61.11 -59.48
N GLY A 476 24.22 -60.35 -59.69
CA GLY A 476 24.98 -60.33 -60.94
C GLY A 476 26.17 -61.30 -61.03
N ILE A 477 26.44 -62.10 -59.98
CA ILE A 477 27.66 -62.94 -59.88
C ILE A 477 27.40 -64.43 -60.21
N ASP A 478 26.15 -64.87 -60.38
CA ASP A 478 25.80 -66.29 -60.64
C ASP A 478 25.51 -66.65 -62.11
N GLN A 479 26.05 -65.91 -63.09
CA GLN A 479 26.15 -66.39 -64.48
C GLN A 479 27.62 -66.56 -64.90
N LYS A 480 28.35 -67.42 -64.17
CA LYS A 480 29.58 -68.02 -64.70
C LYS A 480 29.22 -69.29 -65.45
N ASN A 481 29.06 -69.11 -66.76
CA ASN A 481 28.83 -70.11 -67.78
C ASN A 481 29.84 -71.29 -67.65
N PRO A 482 29.38 -72.54 -67.40
CA PRO A 482 30.18 -73.73 -67.61
C PRO A 482 29.74 -74.35 -68.94
N ASN A 483 30.49 -74.12 -70.02
CA ASN A 483 30.59 -75.11 -71.10
C ASN A 483 31.73 -74.74 -72.04
N ASP A 484 32.87 -75.28 -71.66
CA ASP A 484 33.96 -75.65 -72.53
C ASP A 484 33.72 -77.11 -73.00
N ASN A 485 34.20 -77.44 -74.21
CA ASN A 485 34.34 -78.77 -74.83
C ASN A 485 33.21 -79.39 -75.67
N SER A 486 33.36 -79.31 -76.99
CA SER A 486 33.60 -80.45 -77.92
C SER A 486 33.62 -79.92 -79.37
N LYS A 487 34.77 -79.89 -80.06
CA LYS A 487 35.32 -80.95 -80.96
C LYS A 487 34.32 -81.44 -82.01
N LEU A 488 34.60 -81.20 -83.31
CA LEU A 488 35.11 -82.18 -84.31
C LEU A 488 34.01 -83.21 -84.70
N GLU A 489 33.57 -83.50 -85.93
CA GLU A 489 34.18 -83.65 -87.26
C GLU A 489 33.07 -83.71 -88.34
N ILE A 490 33.41 -83.25 -89.56
CA ILE A 490 33.20 -83.86 -90.88
C ILE A 490 31.79 -84.39 -91.25
N MET A 491 31.12 -83.72 -92.22
CA MET A 491 31.06 -84.17 -93.62
C MET A 491 30.65 -83.03 -94.56
#